data_AF-A0A1D9B9U7-F1
#
_entry.id   AF-A0A1D9B9U7-F1
#
_cell.length_a   1.000
_cell.length_b   1.000
_cell.length_c   1.000
_cell.angle_alpha   90.00
_cell.angle_beta   90.00
_cell.angle_gamma   90.00
#
_symmetry.space_group_name_H-M   'P 1'
#
loop_
_entity.id
_entity.type
_entity.pdbx_description
1 polymer ?
#
loop_
_entity_poly.entity_id
_entity_poly.type
_entity_poly.pdbx_seq_one_letter_code
_entity_poly.pdbx_strand_id
1 'polypeptide(L)'
;MGCKVRMRGGDGETHYGICADLSVSGLTVRTSFVPQAGEVIEVCVLPPPQGGRTNPLSARARVVRCHAVDAEYELGLAIEEILR
;
A
#
# COMPACT_ATOMS: atom_id res chain seq x y z
N MET A 1 -5.98 -9.75 -6.65
CA MET A 1 -6.77 -8.92 -5.72
C MET A 1 -6.75 -7.49 -6.24
N GLY A 2 -7.80 -6.68 -6.02
CA GLY A 2 -7.93 -5.33 -6.59
C GLY A 2 -8.42 -4.32 -5.54
N CYS A 3 -7.97 -4.51 -4.29
CA CYS A 3 -8.45 -3.73 -3.16
C CYS A 3 -7.87 -2.33 -3.22
N LYS A 4 -8.68 -1.32 -2.92
CA LYS A 4 -8.20 0.07 -2.85
C LYS A 4 -7.28 0.22 -1.65
N VAL A 5 -6.15 0.89 -1.86
CA VAL A 5 -5.19 1.23 -0.81
C VAL A 5 -5.15 2.74 -0.70
N ARG A 6 -5.26 3.23 0.53
CA ARG A 6 -4.93 4.61 0.88
C ARG A 6 -3.53 4.62 1.48
N MET A 7 -2.68 5.52 1.03
CA MET A 7 -1.32 5.69 1.52
C MET A 7 -1.14 7.13 2.02
N ARG A 8 -0.38 7.31 3.08
CA ARG A 8 0.07 8.64 3.51
C ARG A 8 1.58 8.69 3.38
N GLY A 9 2.05 9.54 2.46
CA GLY A 9 3.47 9.75 2.21
C GLY A 9 4.08 10.69 3.26
N GLY A 10 5.42 10.81 3.24
CA GLY A 10 6.16 11.76 4.06
C GLY A 10 5.88 13.23 3.70
N ASP A 11 5.26 13.50 2.55
CA ASP A 11 4.73 14.80 2.14
C ASP A 11 3.49 15.23 2.95
N GLY A 12 2.89 14.32 3.73
CA GLY A 12 1.66 14.56 4.47
C GLY A 12 0.40 14.45 3.61
N GLU A 13 0.54 14.20 2.30
CA GLU A 13 -0.57 14.02 1.39
C GLU A 13 -1.10 12.59 1.41
N THR A 14 -2.35 12.44 0.97
CA THR A 14 -3.01 11.14 0.88
C THR A 14 -3.05 10.69 -0.57
N HIS A 15 -2.39 9.57 -0.82
CA HIS A 15 -2.29 8.93 -2.12
C HIS A 15 -3.17 7.68 -2.19
N TYR A 16 -3.53 7.27 -3.40
CA TYR A 16 -4.37 6.11 -3.64
C TYR A 16 -3.69 5.13 -4.58
N GLY A 17 -3.99 3.84 -4.40
CA GLY A 17 -3.49 2.78 -5.24
C GLY A 17 -4.35 1.53 -5.16
N ILE A 18 -3.89 0.49 -5.84
CA ILE A 18 -4.51 -0.83 -5.87
C ILE A 18 -3.54 -1.86 -5.26
N CYS A 19 -4.00 -2.59 -4.26
CA CYS A 19 -3.28 -3.73 -3.70
C CYS A 19 -3.33 -4.88 -4.70
N ALA A 20 -2.21 -5.12 -5.40
CA ALA A 20 -2.07 -6.20 -6.35
C ALA A 20 -1.89 -7.54 -5.63
N ASP A 21 -1.09 -7.54 -4.55
CA ASP A 21 -0.78 -8.70 -3.72
C ASP A 21 -0.67 -8.31 -2.23
N LEU A 22 -1.19 -9.17 -1.35
CA LEU A 22 -1.15 -8.99 0.10
C LEU A 22 -0.66 -10.27 0.77
N SER A 23 0.41 -10.15 1.54
CA SER A 23 1.02 -11.22 2.33
C SER A 23 1.14 -10.81 3.80
N VAL A 24 1.53 -11.74 4.67
CA VAL A 24 1.71 -11.48 6.10
C VAL A 24 2.87 -10.50 6.36
N SER A 25 3.92 -10.56 5.54
CA SER A 25 5.14 -9.76 5.72
C SER A 25 5.20 -8.49 4.88
N GLY A 26 4.27 -8.31 3.94
CA GLY A 26 4.38 -7.27 2.94
C GLY A 26 3.19 -7.21 1.98
N LEU A 27 3.18 -6.17 1.16
CA LEU A 27 2.17 -5.94 0.16
C LEU A 27 2.77 -5.30 -1.10
N THR A 28 2.14 -5.55 -2.23
CA THR A 28 2.47 -4.93 -3.51
C THR A 28 1.36 -3.98 -3.91
N VAL A 29 1.70 -2.71 -4.16
CA VAL A 29 0.74 -1.66 -4.49
C VAL A 29 1.07 -1.06 -5.85
N ARG A 30 0.05 -0.95 -6.71
CA ARG A 30 0.12 -0.17 -7.95
C ARG A 30 -0.44 1.22 -7.73
N THR A 31 0.30 2.25 -8.12
CA THR A 31 -0.07 3.65 -7.89
C THR A 31 0.71 4.59 -8.80
N SER A 32 0.23 5.81 -8.97
CA SER A 32 0.96 6.92 -9.58
C SER A 32 1.89 7.64 -8.58
N PHE A 33 1.78 7.33 -7.28
CA PHE A 33 2.61 7.92 -6.23
C PHE A 33 3.98 7.26 -6.18
N VAL A 34 5.04 8.07 -6.13
CA VAL A 34 6.44 7.62 -6.10
C VAL A 34 7.08 8.02 -4.76
N PRO A 35 7.16 7.11 -3.79
CA PRO A 35 7.86 7.36 -2.53
C PRO A 35 9.38 7.18 -2.66
N GLN A 36 10.11 7.60 -1.63
CA GLN A 36 11.55 7.40 -1.53
C GLN A 36 11.89 5.96 -1.10
N ALA A 37 13.06 5.47 -1.52
CA ALA A 37 13.54 4.17 -1.09
C ALA A 37 13.80 4.16 0.42
N GLY A 38 13.29 3.14 1.12
CA GLY A 38 13.40 3.02 2.57
C GLY A 38 12.43 3.89 3.37
N GLU A 39 11.60 4.71 2.70
CA GLU A 39 10.56 5.50 3.36
C GLU A 39 9.55 4.59 4.06
N VAL A 40 9.15 4.95 5.28
CA VAL A 40 8.08 4.27 6.01
C VAL A 40 6.80 5.07 5.83
N ILE A 41 5.80 4.45 5.23
CA ILE A 41 4.50 5.06 4.95
C ILE A 41 3.39 4.33 5.69
N GLU A 42 2.33 5.08 6.04
CA GLU A 42 1.10 4.48 6.54
C GLU A 42 0.26 4.01 5.37
N VAL A 43 -0.13 2.73 5.38
CA VAL A 43 -0.99 2.13 4.37
C VAL A 43 -2.27 1.62 4.99
N CYS A 44 -3.38 1.79 4.29
CA CYS A 44 -4.69 1.27 4.67
C CYS A 44 -5.30 0.54 3.48
N VAL A 45 -5.33 -0.79 3.54
CA VAL A 45 -5.96 -1.64 2.53
C VAL A 45 -7.44 -1.77 2.87
N LEU A 46 -8.29 -1.26 1.99
CA LEU A 46 -9.73 -1.35 2.14
C LEU A 46 -10.21 -2.74 1.74
N PRO A 47 -11.20 -3.31 2.44
CA PRO A 47 -11.77 -4.60 2.09
C PRO A 47 -12.39 -4.57 0.69
N PRO A 48 -12.43 -5.72 -0.02
CA PRO A 48 -13.10 -5.80 -1.30
C PRO A 48 -14.60 -5.52 -1.11
N PRO A 49 -15.26 -4.85 -2.09
CA PRO A 49 -16.67 -4.52 -1.98
C PRO A 49 -17.60 -5.75 -1.92
N GLN A 50 -17.13 -6.90 -2.41
CA GLN A 50 -17.84 -8.18 -2.39
C GLN A 50 -17.16 -9.13 -1.40
N GLY A 51 -17.44 -8.97 -0.10
CA GLY A 51 -16.74 -9.77 0.92
C GLY A 51 -17.03 -9.39 2.37
N GLY A 52 -18.29 -9.20 2.73
CA GLY A 52 -18.71 -8.97 4.12
C GLY A 52 -18.06 -7.74 4.80
N ARG A 53 -18.34 -7.55 6.09
CA ARG A 53 -17.67 -6.53 6.91
C ARG A 53 -16.33 -7.06 7.40
N THR A 54 -15.30 -6.96 6.56
CA THR A 54 -13.92 -7.14 7.00
C THR A 54 -13.32 -5.78 7.34
N ASN A 55 -12.59 -5.70 8.46
CA ASN A 55 -11.95 -4.45 8.86
C ASN A 55 -10.83 -4.10 7.88
N PRO A 56 -10.65 -2.81 7.53
CA PRO A 56 -9.48 -2.38 6.78
C PRO A 56 -8.19 -2.79 7.48
N LEU A 57 -7.18 -3.17 6.71
CA LEU A 57 -5.84 -3.42 7.24
C LEU A 57 -5.06 -2.11 7.22
N SER A 58 -4.78 -1.56 8.40
CA SER A 58 -3.89 -0.42 8.54
C SER A 58 -2.51 -0.88 9.02
N ALA A 59 -1.44 -0.39 8.41
CA ALA A 59 -0.08 -0.78 8.76
C ALA A 59 0.92 0.35 8.47
N ARG A 60 2.05 0.34 9.16
CA ARG A 60 3.27 1.04 8.73
C ARG A 60 4.09 0.07 7.92
N ALA A 61 4.48 0.50 6.72
CA ALA A 61 5.23 -0.33 5.81
C ALA A 61 6.38 0.44 5.17
N ARG A 62 7.54 -0.22 5.07
CA ARG A 62 8.75 0.33 4.46
C ARG A 62 8.76 0.05 2.97
N VAL A 63 9.10 1.07 2.18
CA VAL A 63 9.32 0.93 0.73
C VAL A 63 10.63 0.18 0.50
N VAL A 64 10.53 -1.06 0.00
CA VAL A 64 11.69 -1.92 -0.31
C VAL A 64 11.94 -2.04 -1.81
N ARG A 65 10.95 -1.70 -2.65
CA ARG A 65 11.05 -1.72 -4.11
C ARG A 65 10.11 -0.69 -4.72
N CYS A 66 10.55 0.01 -5.75
CA CYS A 66 9.72 0.88 -6.58
C CYS A 66 10.23 0.76 -8.03
N HIS A 67 9.34 0.43 -8.97
CA HIS A 67 9.70 0.36 -10.39
C HIS A 67 8.49 0.71 -11.26
N ALA A 68 8.77 1.28 -12.42
CA ALA A 68 7.74 1.64 -13.39
C ALA A 68 7.17 0.39 -14.07
N VAL A 69 5.85 0.34 -14.19
CA VAL A 69 5.09 -0.67 -14.93
C VAL A 69 4.06 0.08 -15.77
N ASP A 70 4.30 0.13 -17.09
CA ASP A 70 3.53 0.93 -18.04
C ASP A 70 3.46 2.43 -17.65
N ALA A 71 2.27 2.93 -17.28
CA ALA A 71 2.02 4.31 -16.89
C ALA A 71 1.96 4.52 -15.35
N GLU A 72 2.13 3.45 -14.58
CA GLU A 72 2.07 3.46 -13.11
C GLU A 72 3.37 2.92 -12.52
N TYR A 73 3.48 2.97 -11.19
CA TYR A 73 4.56 2.36 -10.43
C TYR A 73 4.04 1.20 -9.61
N GLU A 74 4.84 0.15 -9.52
CA GLU A 74 4.59 -0.95 -8.61
C GLU A 74 5.58 -0.89 -7.44
N LEU A 75 5.00 -0.71 -6.26
CA LEU A 75 5.68 -0.58 -4.98
C LEU A 75 5.68 -1.93 -4.26
N GLY A 76 6.85 -2.37 -3.83
CA GLY A 76 7.00 -3.44 -2.84
C GLY A 76 7.15 -2.82 -1.45
N LEU A 77 6.24 -3.18 -0.55
CA LEU A 77 6.18 -2.67 0.80
C LEU A 77 6.37 -3.81 1.81
N ALA A 78 7.30 -3.65 2.74
CA ALA A 78 7.51 -4.57 3.86
C ALA A 78 6.74 -4.05 5.09
N ILE A 79 5.83 -4.86 5.64
CA ILE A 79 5.04 -4.49 6.82
C ILE A 79 5.96 -4.50 8.04
N GLU A 80 6.03 -3.38 8.76
CA GLU A 80 6.77 -3.25 10.00
C GLU A 80 5.87 -3.37 11.23
N GLU A 81 4.67 -2.76 11.15
CA GLU A 81 3.74 -2.66 12.27
C GLU A 81 2.30 -2.67 11.76
N ILE A 82 1.42 -3.43 12.42
CA ILE A 82 -0.03 -3.37 12.18
C ILE A 82 -0.64 -2.33 13.12
N LEU A 83 -1.35 -1.37 12.53
CA LEU A 83 -2.07 -0.33 13.24
C LEU A 83 -3.49 -0.85 13.54
N ARG A 84 -3.87 -0.90 14.82
CA ARG A 84 -5.19 -1.36 15.29
C ARG A 84 -6.20 -0.22 15.36
#